data_AF-A0A8E2AID2-F1
#
_entry.id   AF-A0A8E2AID2-F1
#
_cell.length_a   1.000
_cell.length_b   1.000
_cell.length_c   1.000
_cell.angle_alpha   90.00
_cell.angle_beta   90.00
_cell.angle_gamma   90.00
#
_symmetry.space_group_name_H-M   'P 1'
#
loop_
_entity.id
_entity.type
_entity.pdbx_description
1 polymer ?
#
loop_
_entity_poly.entity_id
_entity_poly.type
_entity_poly.pdbx_seq_one_letter_code
_entity_poly.pdbx_strand_id
1 'polypeptide(L)'
;MPLPKFKATATTQARELVLNVLKAHQRPVTTQELWKLIVQHESEKLGTSTKPAVAGSWSSTSSEDTTRVPYPDHVVQSISYLKRSVMPSLTASNDIEKVHKRETLTEEEQQRKLSLLSKASQKSKAAQLAAAISVWKWQLKTMKPKRPVPVEKKIFGEEVGAGADWSHLNKRRQRAREEKIRTAIEWLRELQKAKKEGAQAAQTEAQP
;
A
#
# COMPACT_ATOMS: atom_id res chain seq x y z
N MET A 1 4.34 19.60 34.61
CA MET A 1 5.27 18.93 33.68
C MET A 1 4.80 17.49 33.48
N PRO A 2 4.15 17.13 32.36
CA PRO A 2 3.76 15.74 32.11
C PRO A 2 4.99 14.89 31.80
N LEU A 3 5.20 13.80 32.54
CA LEU A 3 6.29 12.86 32.31
C LEU A 3 6.23 12.31 30.87
N PRO A 4 7.37 12.15 30.18
CA PRO A 4 7.41 11.53 28.87
C PRO A 4 6.86 10.10 29.00
N LYS A 5 5.70 9.86 28.40
CA LYS A 5 5.10 8.52 28.33
C LYS A 5 6.07 7.65 27.54
N PHE A 6 6.82 6.79 28.23
CA PHE A 6 7.67 5.77 27.60
C PHE A 6 6.79 5.00 26.62
N LYS A 7 7.05 5.18 25.32
CA LYS A 7 6.38 4.41 24.28
C LYS A 7 6.83 2.97 24.48
N ALA A 8 5.97 2.11 25.02
CA ALA A 8 6.27 0.70 25.18
C ALA A 8 6.72 0.14 23.82
N THR A 9 8.01 -0.17 23.73
CA THR A 9 8.61 -0.73 22.52
C THR A 9 8.05 -2.12 22.31
N ALA A 10 7.75 -2.45 21.05
CA ALA A 10 7.30 -3.78 20.70
C ALA A 10 8.43 -4.78 20.91
N THR A 11 8.14 -5.94 21.51
CA THR A 11 9.11 -7.02 21.60
C THR A 11 9.45 -7.55 20.21
N THR A 12 10.70 -7.95 19.99
CA THR A 12 11.15 -8.47 18.68
C THR A 12 10.36 -9.71 18.26
N GLN A 13 10.07 -10.60 19.21
CA GLN A 13 9.26 -11.80 18.98
C GLN A 13 7.84 -11.47 18.49
N ALA A 14 7.20 -10.44 19.08
CA ALA A 14 5.87 -10.01 18.63
C ALA A 14 5.92 -9.47 17.19
N ARG A 15 6.96 -8.70 16.84
CA ARG A 15 7.15 -8.18 15.48
C ARG A 15 7.29 -9.30 14.46
N GLU A 16 8.19 -10.26 14.72
CA GLU A 16 8.45 -11.40 13.84
C GLU A 16 7.20 -12.26 13.65
N LEU A 17 6.46 -12.53 14.73
CA LEU A 17 5.23 -13.31 14.67
C LEU A 17 4.19 -12.63 13.77
N VAL A 18 3.96 -11.33 13.94
CA VAL A 18 3.02 -10.57 13.11
C VAL A 18 3.46 -10.58 11.64
N LEU A 19 4.76 -10.41 11.37
CA LEU A 19 5.27 -10.45 10.01
C LEU A 19 5.08 -11.83 9.36
N ASN A 20 5.31 -12.91 10.12
CA ASN A 20 5.10 -14.27 9.62
C ASN A 20 3.63 -14.53 9.28
N VAL A 21 2.70 -14.11 10.15
CA VAL A 21 1.26 -14.23 9.90
C VAL A 21 0.83 -13.44 8.66
N LEU A 22 1.35 -12.22 8.49
CA LEU A 22 1.06 -11.39 7.32
C LEU A 22 1.68 -11.96 6.03
N LYS A 23 2.88 -12.55 6.10
CA LYS A 23 3.55 -13.22 4.96
C LYS A 23 2.74 -14.43 4.50
N ALA A 24 2.21 -15.22 5.43
CA ALA A 24 1.38 -16.38 5.12
C ALA A 24 0.07 -15.99 4.41
N HIS A 25 -0.58 -14.88 4.82
CA HIS A 25 -1.92 -14.54 4.32
C HIS A 25 -1.93 -13.80 2.99
N GLN A 26 -0.83 -13.16 2.57
CA GLN A 26 -0.62 -12.34 1.34
C GLN A 26 -1.65 -11.22 1.06
N ARG A 27 -2.84 -11.28 1.64
CA ARG A 27 -3.96 -10.36 1.49
C ARG A 27 -3.95 -9.35 2.63
N PRO A 28 -4.49 -8.14 2.41
CA PRO A 28 -4.61 -7.15 3.48
C PRO A 28 -5.63 -7.63 4.53
N VAL A 29 -5.27 -7.51 5.80
CA VAL A 29 -6.10 -7.99 6.92
C VAL A 29 -6.49 -6.85 7.85
N THR A 30 -7.68 -6.93 8.45
CA THR A 30 -8.06 -5.98 9.51
C THR A 30 -7.29 -6.28 10.79
N THR A 31 -7.21 -5.33 11.71
CA THR A 31 -6.53 -5.58 12.99
C THR A 31 -7.21 -6.67 13.84
N GLN A 32 -8.53 -6.83 13.70
CA GLN A 32 -9.27 -7.88 14.40
C GLN A 32 -9.01 -9.25 13.78
N GLU A 33 -9.00 -9.35 12.45
CA GLU A 33 -8.60 -10.58 11.74
C GLU A 33 -7.17 -10.96 12.09
N LEU A 34 -6.24 -10.00 11.99
CA LEU A 34 -4.84 -10.23 12.32
C LEU A 34 -4.68 -10.76 13.75
N TRP A 35 -5.40 -10.19 14.71
CA TRP A 35 -5.41 -10.68 16.08
C TRP A 35 -5.90 -12.14 16.18
N LYS A 36 -7.01 -12.49 15.51
CA LYS A 36 -7.52 -13.87 15.50
C LYS A 36 -6.50 -14.85 14.90
N LEU A 37 -5.85 -14.46 13.80
CA LEU A 37 -4.82 -15.27 13.14
C LEU A 37 -3.59 -15.46 14.03
N ILE A 38 -3.18 -14.44 14.77
CA ILE A 38 -2.09 -14.53 15.75
C ILE A 38 -2.45 -15.52 16.87
N VAL A 39 -3.63 -15.38 17.46
CA VAL A 39 -4.09 -16.28 18.54
C VAL A 39 -4.16 -17.72 18.04
N GLN A 40 -4.66 -17.94 16.83
CA GLN A 40 -4.69 -19.25 16.19
C GLN A 40 -3.28 -19.82 16.01
N HIS A 41 -2.37 -19.05 15.39
CA HIS A 41 -0.99 -19.47 15.16
C HIS A 41 -0.24 -19.80 16.46
N GLU A 42 -0.47 -19.04 17.54
CA GLU A 42 0.13 -19.35 18.84
C GLU A 42 -0.48 -20.59 19.50
N SER A 43 -1.79 -20.81 19.38
CA SER A 43 -2.43 -22.03 19.88
C SER A 43 -1.94 -23.29 19.17
N GLU A 44 -1.71 -23.22 17.86
CA GLU A 44 -1.12 -24.30 17.06
C GLU A 44 0.33 -24.57 17.49
N LYS A 45 1.12 -23.51 17.74
CA LYS A 45 2.52 -23.63 18.17
C LYS A 45 2.66 -24.24 19.57
N LEU A 46 1.78 -23.88 20.51
CA LEU A 46 1.83 -24.37 21.88
C LEU A 46 1.22 -25.78 22.03
N GLY A 47 0.53 -26.28 21.01
CA GLY A 47 -0.18 -27.57 21.07
C GLY A 47 -1.34 -27.60 22.08
N THR A 48 -1.56 -26.50 22.80
CA THR A 48 -2.66 -26.32 23.73
C THR A 48 -3.75 -25.53 23.02
N SER A 49 -4.88 -26.19 22.74
CA SER A 49 -6.13 -25.51 22.44
C SER A 49 -6.65 -24.82 23.71
N THR A 50 -5.92 -23.82 24.20
CA THR A 50 -6.29 -23.01 25.35
C THR A 50 -7.47 -22.16 24.91
N LYS A 51 -8.69 -22.68 25.11
CA LYS A 51 -9.88 -21.84 25.02
C LYS A 51 -9.63 -20.61 25.90
N PRO A 52 -9.97 -19.40 25.44
CA PRO A 52 -9.84 -18.21 26.28
C PRO A 52 -10.49 -18.52 27.63
N ALA A 53 -9.79 -18.21 28.73
CA ALA A 53 -10.38 -18.32 30.06
C ALA A 53 -11.68 -17.51 30.02
N VAL A 54 -12.80 -18.23 29.90
CA VAL A 54 -14.09 -17.61 29.62
C VAL A 54 -14.35 -16.67 30.77
N ALA A 55 -14.58 -15.40 30.44
CA ALA A 55 -15.00 -14.35 31.35
C ALA A 55 -16.38 -14.69 31.92
N GLY A 56 -16.43 -15.71 32.78
CA GLY A 56 -17.57 -16.05 33.60
C GLY A 56 -17.44 -15.28 34.90
N SER A 57 -18.51 -14.55 35.24
CA SER A 57 -18.67 -13.79 36.48
C SER A 57 -18.10 -12.37 36.44
N TRP A 58 -18.87 -11.46 35.84
CA TRP A 58 -18.88 -10.06 36.24
C TRP A 58 -19.51 -9.98 37.63
N SER A 59 -18.78 -10.43 38.66
CA SER A 59 -19.11 -10.13 40.06
C SER A 59 -18.52 -8.76 40.34
N SER A 60 -19.39 -7.76 40.25
CA SER A 60 -19.08 -6.35 40.44
C SER A 60 -18.87 -6.04 41.93
N THR A 61 -17.74 -6.42 42.52
CA THR A 61 -17.33 -5.84 43.81
C THR A 61 -15.83 -6.02 44.07
N SER A 62 -15.18 -4.93 44.46
CA SER A 62 -13.79 -4.78 44.94
C SER A 62 -12.67 -4.62 43.90
N SER A 63 -12.47 -3.35 43.53
CA SER A 63 -11.21 -2.59 43.71
C SER A 63 -9.90 -3.36 43.88
N GLU A 64 -9.40 -3.94 42.79
CA GLU A 64 -7.97 -3.99 42.42
C GLU A 64 -7.92 -4.48 40.95
N ASP A 65 -8.39 -3.59 40.07
CA ASP A 65 -8.70 -3.86 38.67
C ASP A 65 -7.44 -3.89 37.78
N THR A 66 -6.55 -4.86 38.04
CA THR A 66 -5.64 -5.29 36.99
C THR A 66 -6.46 -6.08 35.99
N THR A 67 -6.90 -5.40 34.93
CA THR A 67 -7.60 -6.00 33.79
C THR A 67 -6.82 -7.22 33.30
N ARG A 68 -7.27 -8.41 33.73
CA ARG A 68 -6.59 -9.67 33.44
C ARG A 68 -6.53 -9.83 31.93
N VAL A 69 -5.31 -9.83 31.39
CA VAL A 69 -5.07 -9.96 29.97
C VAL A 69 -5.71 -11.27 29.49
N PRO A 70 -6.50 -11.26 28.40
CA PRO A 70 -7.21 -12.46 27.93
C PRO A 70 -6.30 -13.65 27.65
N TYR A 71 -5.05 -13.38 27.27
CA TYR A 71 -4.02 -14.36 26.93
C TYR A 71 -2.67 -13.93 27.53
N PRO A 72 -2.38 -14.26 28.80
CA PRO A 72 -1.16 -13.81 29.46
C PRO A 72 0.11 -14.48 28.89
N ASP A 73 0.00 -15.73 28.45
CA ASP A 73 1.14 -16.54 27.97
C ASP A 73 1.49 -16.29 26.49
N HIS A 74 0.66 -15.51 25.79
CA HIS A 74 0.85 -15.18 24.38
C HIS A 74 1.88 -14.06 24.21
N VAL A 75 2.71 -14.15 23.16
CA VAL A 75 3.72 -13.12 22.84
C VAL A 75 3.03 -11.79 22.56
N VAL A 76 1.86 -11.83 21.92
CA VAL A 76 0.98 -10.68 21.79
C VAL A 76 -0.18 -10.86 22.77
N GLN A 77 -0.06 -10.21 23.92
CA GLN A 77 -0.99 -10.34 25.04
C GLN A 77 -2.41 -9.83 24.76
N SER A 78 -2.53 -8.73 24.01
CA SER A 78 -3.84 -8.10 23.75
C SER A 78 -3.89 -7.38 22.41
N ILE A 79 -5.11 -7.19 21.91
CA ILE A 79 -5.35 -6.36 20.71
C ILE A 79 -4.92 -4.90 20.91
N SER A 80 -4.97 -4.40 22.15
CA SER A 80 -4.51 -3.05 22.49
C SER A 80 -2.99 -2.94 22.38
N TYR A 81 -2.25 -3.95 22.85
CA TYR A 81 -0.80 -4.04 22.70
C TYR A 81 -0.40 -4.12 21.22
N LEU A 82 -1.09 -4.97 20.44
CA LEU A 82 -0.92 -5.05 18.99
C LEU A 82 -1.07 -3.68 18.32
N LYS A 83 -2.15 -2.95 18.64
CA LYS A 83 -2.46 -1.64 18.05
C LYS A 83 -1.53 -0.52 18.48
N ARG A 84 -1.17 -0.45 19.76
CA ARG A 84 -0.44 0.69 20.35
C ARG A 84 1.08 0.55 20.25
N SER A 85 1.61 -0.67 20.31
CA SER A 85 3.05 -0.92 20.34
C SER A 85 3.55 -1.60 19.07
N VAL A 86 2.96 -2.73 18.68
CA VAL A 86 3.49 -3.57 17.59
C VAL A 86 3.27 -2.94 16.21
N MET A 87 2.05 -2.50 15.90
CA MET A 87 1.72 -1.90 14.59
C MET A 87 2.53 -0.61 14.31
N PRO A 88 2.65 0.36 15.24
CA PRO A 88 3.47 1.55 15.00
C PRO A 88 4.95 1.21 14.85
N SER A 89 5.47 0.22 15.59
CA SER A 89 6.86 -0.23 15.46
C SER A 89 7.15 -0.81 14.07
N LEU A 90 6.27 -1.67 13.54
CA LEU A 90 6.42 -2.25 12.20
C LEU A 90 6.21 -1.21 11.07
N THR A 91 5.39 -0.20 11.32
CA THR A 91 5.20 0.91 10.38
C THR A 91 6.46 1.79 10.35
N ALA A 92 7.07 2.05 11.51
CA ALA A 92 8.31 2.83 11.62
C ALA A 92 9.50 2.14 10.91
N SER A 93 9.55 0.80 10.92
CA SER A 93 10.55 0.03 10.17
C SER A 93 10.22 -0.16 8.68
N ASN A 94 9.09 0.37 8.19
CA ASN A 94 8.60 0.20 6.81
C ASN A 94 8.31 -1.26 6.39
N ASP A 95 8.11 -2.18 7.34
CA ASP A 95 7.80 -3.58 7.02
C ASP A 95 6.34 -3.76 6.56
N ILE A 96 5.44 -2.93 7.10
CA ILE A 96 4.00 -2.95 6.80
C ILE A 96 3.51 -1.58 6.34
N GLU A 97 2.42 -1.56 5.58
CA GLU A 97 1.67 -0.36 5.24
C GLU A 97 0.19 -0.49 5.58
N LYS A 98 -0.40 0.63 6.02
CA LYS A 98 -1.83 0.75 6.30
C LYS A 98 -2.54 1.15 5.01
N VAL A 99 -3.44 0.31 4.52
CA VAL A 99 -4.19 0.54 3.28
C VAL A 99 -5.65 0.78 3.57
N HIS A 100 -6.18 1.83 2.95
CA HIS A 100 -7.60 2.13 2.94
C HIS A 100 -8.25 1.44 1.75
N LYS A 101 -9.25 0.60 1.98
CA LYS A 101 -10.06 -0.03 0.94
C LYS A 101 -11.54 0.28 1.16
N ARG A 102 -12.27 0.45 0.06
CA ARG A 102 -13.74 0.44 0.07
C ARG A 102 -14.17 -0.95 -0.34
N GLU A 103 -14.78 -1.68 0.59
CA GLU A 103 -15.26 -3.05 0.36
C GLU A 103 -16.77 -3.10 0.63
N THR A 104 -17.50 -3.76 -0.26
CA THR A 104 -18.89 -4.14 -0.02
C THR A 104 -18.89 -5.42 0.80
N LEU A 105 -19.69 -5.44 1.87
CA LEU A 105 -19.77 -6.61 2.75
C LEU A 105 -20.35 -7.80 1.96
N THR A 106 -19.87 -9.02 2.19
CA THR A 106 -20.43 -10.21 1.52
C THR A 106 -21.88 -10.43 1.95
N GLU A 107 -22.74 -10.94 1.06
CA GLU A 107 -24.17 -11.11 1.36
C GLU A 107 -24.40 -11.97 2.61
N GLU A 108 -23.58 -13.01 2.80
CA GLU A 108 -23.61 -13.85 4.00
C GLU A 108 -23.31 -13.07 5.28
N GLU A 109 -22.30 -12.21 5.27
CA GLU A 109 -21.96 -11.35 6.41
C GLU A 109 -23.02 -10.28 6.66
N GLN A 110 -23.66 -9.77 5.60
CA GLN A 110 -24.79 -8.86 5.71
C GLN A 110 -25.96 -9.56 6.41
N GLN A 111 -26.31 -10.77 5.99
CA GLN A 111 -27.38 -11.56 6.60
C GLN A 111 -27.08 -11.91 8.06
N ARG A 112 -25.85 -12.34 8.38
CA ARG A 112 -25.42 -12.59 9.78
C ARG A 112 -25.54 -11.36 10.66
N LYS A 113 -25.20 -10.16 10.14
CA LYS A 113 -25.38 -8.92 10.90
C LYS A 113 -26.85 -8.53 11.04
N LEU A 114 -27.65 -8.73 10.00
CA LEU A 114 -29.08 -8.46 10.04
C LEU A 114 -29.83 -9.38 10.99
N SER A 115 -29.45 -10.66 11.09
CA SER A 115 -30.09 -11.63 11.99
C SER A 115 -29.84 -11.32 13.47
N LEU A 116 -28.73 -10.65 13.80
CA LEU A 116 -28.43 -10.17 15.16
C LEU A 116 -29.22 -8.92 15.55
N LEU A 117 -29.86 -8.25 14.58
CA LEU A 117 -30.59 -7.01 14.79
C LEU A 117 -32.11 -7.26 14.87
N SER A 118 -32.82 -6.39 15.57
CA SER A 118 -34.29 -6.43 15.64
C SER A 118 -34.93 -6.13 14.28
N LYS A 119 -36.11 -6.70 14.01
CA LYS A 119 -36.86 -6.55 12.75
C LYS A 119 -37.05 -5.08 12.32
N ALA A 120 -37.26 -4.18 13.28
CA ALA A 120 -37.40 -2.75 13.00
C ALA A 120 -36.08 -2.12 12.51
N SER A 121 -34.94 -2.49 13.11
CA SER A 121 -33.62 -1.98 12.72
C SER A 121 -33.09 -2.62 11.43
N GLN A 122 -33.59 -3.78 11.03
CA GLN A 122 -33.14 -4.48 9.83
C GLN A 122 -33.39 -3.65 8.57
N LYS A 123 -34.58 -3.06 8.41
CA LYS A 123 -34.94 -2.30 7.20
C LYS A 123 -34.04 -1.08 6.97
N SER A 124 -33.73 -0.33 8.03
CA SER A 124 -32.86 0.86 7.93
C SER A 124 -31.39 0.51 7.76
N LYS A 125 -30.91 -0.57 8.41
CA LYS A 125 -29.51 -0.99 8.32
C LYS A 125 -29.19 -1.84 7.08
N ALA A 126 -30.17 -2.46 6.43
CA ALA A 126 -29.95 -3.23 5.21
C ALA A 126 -29.32 -2.37 4.10
N ALA A 127 -29.87 -1.18 3.83
CA ALA A 127 -29.30 -0.26 2.84
C ALA A 127 -27.89 0.22 3.21
N GLN A 128 -27.63 0.44 4.51
CA GLN A 128 -26.30 0.86 4.99
C GLN A 128 -25.26 -0.28 4.88
N LEU A 129 -25.66 -1.53 5.11
CA LEU A 129 -24.79 -2.70 5.00
C LEU A 129 -24.47 -3.05 3.53
N ALA A 130 -25.38 -2.72 2.61
CA ALA A 130 -25.15 -2.87 1.17
C ALA A 130 -24.18 -1.81 0.61
N ALA A 131 -24.08 -0.65 1.25
CA ALA A 131 -23.13 0.39 0.83
C ALA A 131 -21.67 -0.04 1.05
N ALA A 132 -20.76 0.41 0.18
CA ALA A 132 -19.34 0.13 0.33
C ALA A 132 -18.79 0.80 1.60
N ILE A 133 -18.20 0.00 2.49
CA ILE A 133 -17.66 0.46 3.77
C ILE A 133 -16.16 0.75 3.59
N SER A 134 -15.71 1.89 4.09
CA SER A 134 -14.30 2.20 4.23
C SER A 134 -13.68 1.39 5.36
N VAL A 135 -12.71 0.53 5.02
CA VAL A 135 -12.00 -0.31 5.99
C VAL A 135 -10.50 -0.07 5.88
N TRP A 136 -9.87 0.09 7.04
CA TRP A 136 -8.41 0.15 7.15
C TRP A 136 -7.86 -1.24 7.39
N LYS A 137 -7.01 -1.69 6.48
CA LYS A 137 -6.33 -2.99 6.54
C LYS A 137 -4.83 -2.80 6.59
N TRP A 138 -4.13 -3.80 7.10
CA TRP A 138 -2.68 -3.87 7.15
C TRP A 138 -2.20 -4.88 6.11
N GLN A 139 -1.18 -4.50 5.36
CA GLN A 139 -0.53 -5.39 4.40
C GLN A 139 0.99 -5.24 4.49
N LEU A 140 1.72 -6.26 4.05
CA LEU A 140 3.17 -6.15 3.87
C LEU A 140 3.47 -5.11 2.81
N LYS A 141 4.48 -4.28 3.07
CA LYS A 141 4.94 -3.30 2.10
C LYS A 141 5.70 -4.04 1.00
N THR A 142 5.04 -4.35 -0.10
CA THR A 142 5.74 -4.80 -1.30
C THR A 142 6.50 -3.61 -1.87
N MET A 143 7.75 -3.81 -2.28
CA MET A 143 8.48 -2.78 -3.02
C MET A 143 7.73 -2.56 -4.32
N LYS A 144 6.89 -1.52 -4.37
CA LYS A 144 6.19 -1.12 -5.59
C LYS A 144 7.28 -0.89 -6.63
N PRO A 145 7.17 -1.49 -7.84
CA PRO A 145 8.13 -1.20 -8.89
C PRO A 145 8.15 0.31 -9.06
N LYS A 146 9.35 0.90 -8.98
CA LYS A 146 9.50 2.34 -9.21
C LYS A 146 8.87 2.61 -10.57
N ARG A 147 7.87 3.51 -10.63
CA ARG A 147 7.32 3.95 -11.91
C ARG A 147 8.51 4.33 -12.78
N PRO A 148 8.63 3.80 -14.01
CA PRO A 148 9.74 4.18 -14.87
C PRO A 148 9.71 5.70 -14.95
N VAL A 149 10.83 6.34 -14.61
CA VAL A 149 10.98 7.79 -14.80
C VAL A 149 10.66 8.03 -16.27
N PRO A 150 9.69 8.90 -16.60
CA PRO A 150 9.34 9.16 -17.99
C PRO A 150 10.64 9.60 -18.67
N VAL A 151 11.14 8.74 -19.56
CA VAL A 151 12.34 9.05 -20.32
C VAL A 151 11.95 10.24 -21.20
N GLU A 152 12.55 11.39 -20.92
CA GLU A 152 12.39 12.58 -21.74
C GLU A 152 12.80 12.22 -23.16
N LYS A 153 11.81 12.05 -24.04
CA LYS A 153 12.06 11.80 -25.46
C LYS A 153 12.63 13.10 -26.01
N LYS A 154 13.96 13.15 -26.18
CA LYS A 154 14.64 14.25 -26.86
C LYS A 154 13.91 14.48 -28.19
N ILE A 155 13.37 15.68 -28.36
CA ILE A 155 12.62 16.02 -29.57
C ILE A 155 13.64 16.05 -30.71
N PHE A 156 13.34 15.34 -31.79
CA PHE A 156 14.21 15.35 -32.96
C PHE A 156 14.32 16.77 -33.52
N GLY A 157 15.54 17.30 -33.61
CA GLY A 157 15.79 18.67 -34.05
C GLY A 157 15.81 19.72 -32.94
N GLU A 158 15.92 19.33 -31.67
CA GLU A 158 16.16 20.27 -30.57
C GLU A 158 17.36 21.20 -30.84
N GLU A 159 18.41 20.67 -31.49
CA GLU A 159 19.60 21.42 -31.93
C GLU A 159 19.31 22.53 -32.96
N VAL A 160 18.23 22.41 -33.73
CA VAL A 160 17.75 23.46 -34.66
C VAL A 160 16.62 24.29 -34.08
N GLY A 161 16.33 24.13 -32.78
CA GLY A 161 15.29 24.87 -32.07
C GLY A 161 13.89 24.27 -32.16
N ALA A 162 13.77 22.99 -32.54
CA ALA A 162 12.50 22.27 -32.49
C ALA A 162 12.06 22.10 -31.03
N GLY A 163 10.89 22.64 -30.68
CA GLY A 163 10.37 22.61 -29.31
C GLY A 163 10.79 23.78 -28.42
N ALA A 164 11.59 24.73 -28.93
CA ALA A 164 11.85 25.99 -28.21
C ALA A 164 10.60 26.89 -28.19
N ASP A 165 10.40 27.63 -27.11
CA ASP A 165 9.25 28.51 -26.96
C ASP A 165 9.47 29.85 -27.68
N TRP A 166 8.76 30.02 -28.80
CA TRP A 166 8.77 31.23 -29.63
C TRP A 166 7.50 32.07 -29.48
N SER A 167 6.69 31.83 -28.44
CA SER A 167 5.42 32.52 -28.20
C SER A 167 5.56 34.05 -28.08
N HIS A 168 6.73 34.53 -27.68
CA HIS A 168 7.05 35.96 -27.56
C HIS A 168 7.29 36.68 -28.91
N LEU A 169 7.45 35.95 -30.02
CA LEU A 169 7.62 36.54 -31.36
C LEU A 169 6.27 36.91 -31.98
N ASN A 170 6.24 37.92 -32.85
CA ASN A 170 5.01 38.23 -33.60
C ASN A 170 4.67 37.12 -34.63
N LYS A 171 3.40 37.02 -35.03
CA LYS A 171 2.92 35.95 -35.94
C LYS A 171 3.72 35.84 -37.25
N ARG A 172 4.16 36.97 -37.83
CA ARG A 172 4.98 36.97 -39.06
C ARG A 172 6.35 36.32 -38.81
N ARG A 173 7.00 36.66 -37.69
CA ARG A 173 8.30 36.09 -37.31
C ARG A 173 8.18 34.63 -36.87
N GLN A 174 7.08 34.26 -36.21
CA GLN A 174 6.78 32.86 -35.87
C GLN A 174 6.73 31.99 -37.12
N ARG A 175 5.93 32.35 -38.13
CA ARG A 175 5.85 31.60 -39.40
C ARG A 175 7.21 31.47 -40.09
N ALA A 176 7.94 32.58 -40.22
CA ALA A 176 9.27 32.57 -40.82
C ALA A 176 10.29 31.71 -40.04
N ARG A 177 10.12 31.58 -38.72
CA ARG A 177 10.94 30.69 -37.89
C ARG A 177 10.53 29.24 -38.05
N GLU A 178 9.23 28.93 -38.04
CA GLU A 178 8.70 27.59 -38.27
C GLU A 178 9.15 27.03 -39.62
N GLU A 179 9.07 27.83 -40.69
CA GLU A 179 9.56 27.46 -42.03
C GLU A 179 11.06 27.14 -42.00
N LYS A 180 11.87 28.00 -41.38
CA LYS A 180 13.32 27.77 -41.25
C LYS A 180 13.65 26.51 -40.45
N ILE A 181 12.96 26.30 -39.34
CA ILE A 181 13.15 25.12 -38.48
C ILE A 181 12.77 23.86 -39.28
N ARG A 182 11.66 23.89 -40.03
CA ARG A 182 11.24 22.77 -40.87
C ARG A 182 12.30 22.41 -41.92
N THR A 183 12.80 23.38 -42.68
CA THR A 183 13.87 23.15 -43.67
C THR A 183 15.13 22.60 -42.99
N ALA A 184 15.49 23.11 -41.81
CA ALA A 184 16.65 22.63 -41.06
C ALA A 184 16.47 21.18 -40.57
N ILE A 185 15.27 20.80 -40.11
CA ILE A 185 14.94 19.43 -39.72
C ILE A 185 15.01 18.49 -40.93
N GLU A 186 14.49 18.90 -42.09
CA GLU A 186 14.55 18.12 -43.33
C GLU A 186 16.01 17.87 -43.74
N TRP A 187 16.84 18.92 -43.72
CA TRP A 187 18.27 18.79 -43.99
C TRP A 187 19.01 17.89 -42.98
N LEU A 188 18.69 17.98 -41.68
CA LEU A 188 19.24 17.09 -40.66
C LEU A 188 18.86 15.62 -40.91
N ARG A 189 17.63 15.36 -41.37
CA ARG A 189 17.20 14.00 -41.73
C ARG A 189 17.98 13.48 -42.94
N GLU A 190 18.17 14.30 -43.96
CA GLU A 190 18.98 13.95 -45.14
C GLU A 190 20.43 13.65 -44.75
N LEU A 191 21.04 14.48 -43.91
CA LEU A 191 22.38 14.23 -43.39
C LEU A 191 22.48 12.92 -42.61
N GLN A 192 21.52 12.64 -41.73
CA GLN A 192 21.51 11.38 -40.98
C GLN A 192 21.31 10.17 -41.90
N LYS A 193 20.50 10.31 -42.95
CA LYS A 193 20.32 9.27 -43.96
C LYS A 193 21.62 9.01 -44.72
N ALA A 194 22.28 10.04 -45.24
CA ALA A 194 23.56 9.92 -45.94
C ALA A 194 24.65 9.30 -45.05
N LYS A 195 24.72 9.67 -43.76
CA LYS A 195 25.63 9.05 -42.79
C LYS A 195 25.37 7.57 -42.58
N LYS A 196 24.10 7.16 -42.51
CA LYS A 196 23.73 5.74 -42.36
C LYS A 196 24.08 4.93 -43.59
N GLU A 197 23.78 5.44 -44.79
CA GLU A 197 24.12 4.78 -46.05
C GLU A 197 25.64 4.61 -46.21
N GLY A 198 26.42 5.65 -45.92
CA GLY A 198 27.89 5.57 -45.92
C GLY A 198 28.44 4.55 -44.91
N ALA A 199 27.85 4.48 -43.71
CA ALA A 199 28.25 3.50 -42.69
C ALA A 199 27.91 2.05 -43.11
N GLN A 200 26.76 1.84 -43.77
CA GLN A 200 26.37 0.52 -44.28
C GLN A 200 27.27 0.07 -45.44
N ALA A 201 27.59 0.97 -46.36
CA ALA A 201 28.51 0.68 -47.46
C ALA A 201 29.90 0.25 -46.93
N ALA A 202 30.45 0.99 -45.96
CA ALA A 202 31.73 0.65 -45.33
C ALA A 202 31.69 -0.69 -44.57
N GLN A 203 30.57 -1.03 -43.91
CA GLN A 203 30.42 -2.34 -43.25
C GLN A 203 30.33 -3.50 -44.25
N THR A 204 29.71 -3.27 -45.41
CA THR A 204 29.56 -4.28 -46.47
C THR A 204 30.92 -4.56 -47.12
N GLU A 205 31.73 -3.52 -47.34
CA GLU A 205 33.10 -3.65 -47.87
C GLU A 205 34.05 -4.34 -46.88
N ALA A 206 33.78 -4.24 -45.57
CA ALA A 206 34.61 -4.83 -44.52
C ALA A 206 34.27 -6.29 -44.15
N GLN A 207 33.25 -6.91 -44.75
CA GLN A 207 32.95 -8.34 -44.59
C GLN A 207 33.56 -9.12 -45.78
N PRO A 208 34.71 -9.79 -45.61
CA PRO A 208 35.35 -10.58 -46.65
C PRO A 208 34.60 -11.88 -46.96
#